data_AF-A0AB37QR22-F1
#
_entry.id   AF-A0AB37QR22-F1
#
_cell.length_a   1.000
_cell.length_b   1.000
_cell.length_c   1.000
_cell.angle_alpha   90.00
_cell.angle_beta   90.00
_cell.angle_gamma   90.00
#
_symmetry.space_group_name_H-M   'P 1'
#
loop_
_entity.id
_entity.type
_entity.pdbx_description
1 polymer ?
#
loop_
_entity_poly.entity_id
_entity_poly.type
_entity_poly.pdbx_seq_one_letter_code
_entity_poly.pdbx_strand_id
1 'polypeptide(L)'
;MSYVLDYSGLIIPKTPGQTVSGNDQRQYFFRVKNLIHFLEARWGKPDVVKYPPTGGGALANKKGFILFEISGWQDASGHATLYDGNICYDHCYFNEPSVNYSTEKANFWSLS
;
A
#
# COMPACT_ATOMS: atom_id res chain seq x y z
N MET A 1 -2.29 -6.39 4.78
CA MET A 1 -2.77 -6.35 3.37
C MET A 1 -2.60 -7.63 2.57
N SER A 2 -1.50 -8.38 2.66
CA SER A 2 -1.33 -9.65 1.92
C SER A 2 -2.54 -10.60 2.09
N TYR A 3 -3.08 -10.70 3.31
CA TYR A 3 -4.34 -11.40 3.59
C TYR A 3 -5.50 -10.99 2.68
N VAL A 4 -5.77 -9.69 2.55
CA VAL A 4 -6.89 -9.19 1.74
C VAL A 4 -6.73 -9.59 0.28
N LEU A 5 -5.50 -9.56 -0.26
CA LEU A 5 -5.23 -9.99 -1.64
C LEU A 5 -5.44 -11.50 -1.82
N ASP A 6 -4.89 -12.30 -0.92
CA ASP A 6 -4.98 -13.74 -0.96
C ASP A 6 -6.43 -14.26 -0.93
N TYR A 7 -7.27 -13.63 -0.09
CA TYR A 7 -8.67 -14.00 0.09
C TYR A 7 -9.63 -13.28 -0.86
N SER A 8 -9.18 -12.26 -1.61
CA SER A 8 -9.93 -11.64 -2.70
C SER A 8 -9.66 -12.25 -4.07
N GLY A 9 -8.85 -13.32 -4.12
CA GLY A 9 -8.56 -14.08 -5.35
C GLY A 9 -7.22 -13.73 -6.00
N LEU A 10 -6.48 -12.74 -5.49
CA LEU A 10 -5.11 -12.48 -5.92
C LEU A 10 -4.12 -13.28 -5.07
N ILE A 11 -3.98 -14.57 -5.40
CA ILE A 11 -3.11 -15.51 -4.68
C ILE A 11 -1.65 -15.05 -4.74
N ILE A 12 -1.03 -14.88 -3.57
CA ILE A 12 0.38 -14.49 -3.47
C ILE A 12 1.25 -15.74 -3.58
N PRO A 13 2.22 -15.79 -4.52
CA PRO A 13 3.12 -16.93 -4.64
C PRO A 13 4.18 -16.91 -3.53
N LYS A 14 4.75 -18.08 -3.24
CA LYS A 14 5.91 -18.17 -2.34
C LYS A 14 7.12 -17.58 -3.03
N THR A 15 7.61 -16.46 -2.51
CA THR A 15 8.77 -15.76 -3.06
C THR A 15 9.86 -15.69 -1.98
N PRO A 16 10.93 -16.50 -2.10
CA PRO A 16 12.00 -16.55 -1.11
C PRO A 16 12.57 -15.17 -0.77
N GLY A 17 12.72 -14.90 0.53
CA GLY A 17 13.23 -13.61 1.02
C GLY A 17 12.26 -12.43 0.89
N GLN A 18 11.04 -12.64 0.38
CA GLN A 18 10.03 -11.60 0.23
C GLN A 18 8.70 -11.94 0.92
N THR A 19 8.35 -13.22 0.99
CA THR A 19 7.16 -13.70 1.68
C THR A 19 7.50 -14.68 2.80
N VAL A 20 6.59 -14.77 3.78
CA VAL A 20 6.56 -15.82 4.81
C VAL A 20 5.23 -16.58 4.73
N SER A 21 5.21 -17.82 5.18
CA SER A 21 3.98 -18.63 5.19
C SER A 21 3.18 -18.39 6.47
N GLY A 22 1.87 -18.19 6.35
CA GLY A 22 0.95 -18.19 7.48
C GLY A 22 0.56 -19.61 7.90
N ASN A 23 -0.18 -19.74 9.02
CA ASN A 23 -0.76 -21.02 9.46
C ASN A 23 -1.79 -21.56 8.46
N ASP A 24 -2.37 -20.69 7.64
CA ASP A 24 -3.29 -21.00 6.55
C ASP A 24 -2.58 -21.41 5.24
N GLN A 25 -1.26 -21.63 5.30
CA GLN A 25 -0.40 -22.01 4.17
C GLN A 25 -0.30 -20.96 3.04
N ARG A 26 -0.85 -19.76 3.25
CA ARG A 26 -0.76 -18.63 2.30
C ARG A 26 0.50 -17.81 2.52
N GLN A 27 0.77 -16.89 1.59
CA GLN A 27 2.06 -16.19 1.50
C GLN A 27 1.91 -14.71 1.75
N TYR A 28 2.73 -14.19 2.65
CA TYR A 28 2.57 -12.84 3.18
C TYR A 28 3.82 -12.02 2.93
N PHE A 29 3.72 -10.98 2.09
CA PHE A 29 4.77 -9.97 2.00
C PHE A 29 4.94 -9.25 3.34
N PHE A 30 6.19 -9.08 3.75
CA PHE A 30 6.57 -8.34 4.96
C PHE A 30 7.31 -7.03 4.65
N ARG A 31 7.49 -6.68 3.37
CA ARG A 31 8.08 -5.40 2.93
C ARG A 31 7.18 -4.73 1.91
N VAL A 32 6.88 -3.44 2.12
CA VAL A 32 6.04 -2.62 1.24
C VAL A 32 6.59 -2.57 -0.19
N LYS A 33 7.90 -2.39 -0.35
CA LYS A 33 8.54 -2.35 -1.70
C LYS A 33 8.31 -3.63 -2.50
N ASN A 34 8.37 -4.80 -1.87
CA ASN A 34 8.12 -6.07 -2.55
C ASN A 34 6.63 -6.20 -2.94
N LEU A 35 5.73 -5.71 -2.08
CA LEU A 35 4.30 -5.68 -2.39
C LEU A 35 4.01 -4.75 -3.57
N ILE A 36 4.63 -3.57 -3.64
CA ILE A 36 4.51 -2.65 -4.80
C ILE A 36 4.92 -3.38 -6.09
N HIS A 37 6.11 -3.98 -6.13
CA HIS A 37 6.58 -4.69 -7.33
C HIS A 37 5.66 -5.85 -7.72
N PHE A 38 5.10 -6.58 -6.75
CA PHE A 38 4.13 -7.63 -7.02
C PHE A 38 2.85 -7.08 -7.65
N LEU A 39 2.29 -6.00 -7.11
CA LEU A 39 1.08 -5.38 -7.65
C LEU A 39 1.33 -4.76 -9.03
N GLU A 40 2.51 -4.17 -9.27
CA GLU A 40 2.91 -3.71 -10.60
C GLU A 40 2.89 -4.83 -11.64
N ALA A 41 3.38 -6.01 -11.28
CA ALA A 41 3.37 -7.18 -12.17
C ALA A 41 1.97 -7.76 -12.41
N ARG A 42 1.03 -7.57 -11.47
CA ARG A 42 -0.32 -8.14 -11.54
C ARG A 42 -1.37 -7.20 -12.10
N TRP A 43 -1.28 -5.92 -11.79
CA TRP A 43 -2.28 -4.89 -12.12
C TRP A 43 -1.73 -3.76 -12.99
N GLY A 44 -0.44 -3.81 -13.35
CA GLY A 44 0.22 -2.73 -14.08
C GLY A 44 0.66 -1.59 -13.15
N LYS A 45 1.18 -0.51 -13.75
CA LYS A 45 1.72 0.62 -12.98
C LYS A 45 0.62 1.33 -12.17
N PRO A 46 0.91 1.75 -10.94
CA PRO A 46 -0.01 2.56 -10.14
C PRO A 46 -0.11 3.99 -10.67
N ASP A 47 -1.20 4.67 -10.31
CA ASP A 47 -1.25 6.12 -10.26
C ASP A 47 -0.35 6.58 -9.11
N VAL A 48 0.74 7.30 -9.41
CA VAL A 48 1.69 7.77 -8.40
C VAL A 48 1.46 9.24 -8.09
N VAL A 49 1.16 9.55 -6.83
CA VAL A 49 1.13 10.93 -6.32
C VAL A 49 2.37 11.17 -5.46
N LYS A 50 3.24 12.07 -5.91
CA LYS A 50 4.41 12.50 -5.14
C LYS A 50 3.99 13.49 -4.06
N TYR A 51 4.55 13.37 -2.86
CA TYR A 51 4.25 14.23 -1.71
C TYR A 51 2.73 14.43 -1.51
N PRO A 52 1.95 13.34 -1.38
CA PRO A 52 0.49 13.44 -1.39
C PRO A 52 0.01 14.31 -0.21
N PRO A 53 -0.76 15.39 -0.46
CA PRO A 53 -1.20 16.30 0.59
C PRO A 53 -2.31 15.67 1.43
N THR A 54 -2.65 16.32 2.55
CA THR A 54 -3.83 16.01 3.36
C THR A 54 -5.08 15.86 2.48
N GLY A 55 -5.90 14.85 2.76
CA GLY A 55 -7.11 14.55 1.97
C GLY A 55 -6.84 13.87 0.62
N GLY A 56 -5.61 13.43 0.34
CA GLY A 56 -5.29 12.59 -0.81
C GLY A 56 -5.11 13.34 -2.15
N GLY A 57 -5.43 14.63 -2.21
CA GLY A 57 -5.21 15.46 -3.40
C GLY A 57 -5.84 14.87 -4.66
N ALA A 58 -5.02 14.47 -5.63
CA ALA A 58 -5.48 13.85 -6.88
C ALA A 58 -6.16 12.47 -6.71
N LEU A 59 -6.08 11.88 -5.52
CA LEU A 59 -6.77 10.63 -5.18
C LEU A 59 -8.14 10.85 -4.56
N ALA A 60 -8.51 12.09 -4.20
CA ALA A 60 -9.81 12.37 -3.59
C ALA A 60 -10.96 11.79 -4.43
N ASN A 61 -11.93 11.17 -3.77
CA ASN A 61 -13.06 10.44 -4.35
C ASN A 61 -12.72 9.20 -5.19
N LYS A 62 -11.45 8.79 -5.29
CA LYS A 62 -11.06 7.51 -5.90
C LYS A 62 -11.00 6.40 -4.87
N LYS A 63 -11.54 5.23 -5.22
CA LYS A 63 -11.55 4.04 -4.36
C LYS A 63 -10.53 3.03 -4.83
N GLY A 64 -9.74 2.48 -3.92
CA GLY A 64 -8.72 1.54 -4.32
C GLY A 64 -7.74 1.11 -3.25
N PHE A 65 -6.69 0.46 -3.72
CA PHE A 65 -5.58 -0.01 -2.92
C PHE A 65 -4.45 1.04 -2.97
N ILE A 66 -3.96 1.47 -1.81
CA ILE A 66 -2.97 2.54 -1.70
C ILE A 66 -1.75 2.10 -0.87
N LEU A 67 -0.54 2.39 -1.35
CA LEU A 67 0.72 2.13 -0.65
C LEU A 67 1.50 3.42 -0.55
N PHE A 68 1.73 3.84 0.69
CA PHE A 68 2.57 4.98 1.03
C PHE A 68 4.01 4.53 1.16
N GLU A 69 4.94 5.20 0.47
CA GLU A 69 6.37 5.11 0.73
C GLU A 69 6.77 6.26 1.65
N ILE A 70 7.28 5.94 2.84
CA ILE A 70 7.42 6.88 3.96
C ILE A 70 8.87 6.95 4.41
N SER A 71 9.36 8.17 4.57
CA SER A 71 10.62 8.56 5.17
C SER A 71 10.40 8.99 6.63
N GLY A 72 11.38 8.71 7.51
CA GLY A 72 11.34 9.13 8.93
C GLY A 72 11.01 8.00 9.91
N TRP A 73 10.50 6.86 9.40
CA TRP A 73 10.33 5.64 10.19
C TRP A 73 11.62 4.84 10.26
N GLN A 74 11.82 4.14 11.38
CA GLN A 74 13.02 3.32 11.63
C GLN A 74 12.78 1.83 11.37
N ASP A 75 11.54 1.38 11.52
CA ASP A 75 11.10 -0.01 11.48
C ASP A 75 10.34 -0.36 10.20
N ALA A 76 9.85 0.64 9.47
CA ALA A 76 9.11 0.46 8.22
C ALA A 76 9.54 1.48 7.15
N SER A 77 9.27 1.13 5.89
CA SER A 77 9.55 1.99 4.72
C SER A 77 8.28 2.55 4.09
N GLY A 78 7.13 2.35 4.74
CA GLY A 78 5.84 2.67 4.17
C GLY A 78 4.68 1.92 4.84
N HIS A 79 3.49 2.16 4.33
CA HIS A 79 2.24 1.53 4.79
C HIS A 79 1.35 1.15 3.60
N ALA A 80 0.62 0.05 3.70
CA ALA A 80 -0.32 -0.40 2.66
C ALA A 80 -1.72 -0.51 3.25
N THR A 81 -2.72 0.04 2.58
CA THR A 81 -4.10 0.06 3.04
C THR A 81 -5.10 0.15 1.89
N LEU A 82 -6.39 0.14 2.20
CA LEU A 82 -7.47 0.48 1.27
C LEU A 82 -7.91 1.92 1.51
N TYR A 83 -8.29 2.61 0.45
CA TYR A 83 -8.76 3.98 0.48
C TYR A 83 -10.11 4.08 -0.23
N ASP A 84 -11.08 4.75 0.39
CA ASP A 84 -12.45 4.86 -0.13
C ASP A 84 -12.75 6.20 -0.84
N GLY A 85 -11.72 7.02 -1.06
CA GLY A 85 -11.84 8.36 -1.61
C GLY A 85 -11.95 9.45 -0.55
N ASN A 86 -12.06 9.10 0.73
CA ASN A 86 -12.09 10.01 1.86
C ASN A 86 -11.18 9.54 3.00
N ILE A 87 -11.36 8.31 3.47
CA ILE A 87 -10.62 7.70 4.58
C ILE A 87 -9.94 6.40 4.15
N CYS A 88 -8.94 5.99 4.93
CA CYS A 88 -8.30 4.70 4.78
C CYS A 88 -8.98 3.68 5.70
N TYR A 89 -8.93 2.40 5.33
CA TYR A 89 -9.48 1.31 6.13
C TYR A 89 -8.88 1.27 7.54
N ASP A 90 -7.60 1.61 7.68
CA ASP A 90 -6.92 1.81 8.96
C ASP A 90 -6.48 3.26 9.17
N HIS A 91 -5.35 3.67 8.60
CA HIS A 91 -4.76 4.99 8.76
C HIS A 91 -4.19 5.47 7.43
N CYS A 92 -4.52 6.70 7.05
CA CYS A 92 -3.90 7.34 5.89
C CYS A 92 -2.60 8.02 6.31
N TYR A 93 -1.53 7.77 5.58
CA TYR A 93 -0.25 8.43 5.80
C TYR A 93 -0.02 9.47 4.70
N PHE A 94 -0.96 10.40 4.56
CA PHE A 94 -0.75 11.61 3.75
C PHE A 94 0.19 12.57 4.49
N ASN A 95 0.76 13.54 3.77
CA ASN A 95 1.51 14.61 4.41
C ASN A 95 0.53 15.56 5.11
N GLU A 96 0.55 15.54 6.43
CA GLU A 96 -0.31 16.34 7.29
C GLU A 96 0.52 17.34 8.12
N PRO A 97 -0.08 18.44 8.59
CA PRO A 97 0.59 19.29 9.58
C PRO A 97 0.98 18.46 10.82
N SER A 98 2.14 18.75 11.39
CA SER A 98 2.60 18.20 12.68
C SER A 98 2.98 16.72 12.72
N VAL A 99 2.95 15.98 11.59
CA VAL A 99 3.53 14.63 11.56
C VAL A 99 5.06 14.69 11.48
N ASN A 100 5.73 13.69 12.05
CA ASN A 100 7.19 13.57 12.08
C ASN A 100 7.74 12.62 11.00
N TYR A 101 6.94 12.32 9.98
CA TYR A 101 7.31 11.53 8.81
C TYR A 101 7.06 12.33 7.53
N SER A 102 7.70 11.92 6.43
CA SER A 102 7.43 12.45 5.09
C SER A 102 6.99 11.32 4.19
N THR A 103 5.82 11.45 3.59
CA THR A 103 5.36 10.51 2.56
C THR A 103 5.85 10.99 1.21
N GLU A 104 6.80 10.27 0.64
CA GLU A 104 7.42 10.63 -0.65
C GLU A 104 6.48 10.31 -1.81
N LYS A 105 5.77 9.18 -1.73
CA LYS A 105 4.86 8.69 -2.78
C LYS A 105 3.66 7.97 -2.18
N ALA A 106 2.50 8.18 -2.77
CA ALA A 106 1.37 7.26 -2.71
C ALA A 106 1.24 6.53 -4.06
N ASN A 107 1.36 5.21 -4.03
CA ASN A 107 1.13 4.33 -5.18
C ASN A 107 -0.31 3.80 -5.09
N PHE A 108 -1.16 4.15 -6.06
CA PHE A 108 -2.59 3.88 -6.02
C PHE A 108 -3.05 3.02 -7.19
N TRP A 109 -3.82 1.98 -6.90
CA TRP A 109 -4.55 1.18 -7.88
C TRP A 109 -6.05 1.31 -7.63
N SER A 110 -6.79 1.81 -8.62
CA SER A 110 -8.25 1.90 -8.53
C SER A 110 -8.86 0.50 -8.46
N LEU A 111 -9.85 0.33 -7.58
CA LEU A 111 -10.67 -0.87 -7.51
C LEU A 111 -12.12 -0.50 -7.87
N SER A 112 -12.75 -1.32 -8.69
CA SER A 112 -14.14 -1.17 -9.16
C SER A 112 -15.11 -2.04 -8.39
#